data_AF-A0A0C1NI57-F1
#
_entry.id   AF-A0A0C1NI57-F1
#
_cell.length_a   1.000
_cell.length_b   1.000
_cell.length_c   1.000
_cell.angle_alpha   90.00
_cell.angle_beta   90.00
_cell.angle_gamma   90.00
#
_symmetry.space_group_name_H-M   'P 1'
#
loop_
_entity.id
_entity.type
_entity.pdbx_description
1 polymer ?
#
loop_
_entity_poly.entity_id
_entity_poly.type
_entity_poly.pdbx_seq_one_letter_code
_entity_poly.pdbx_strand_id
1 'polypeptide(L)'
;MELFTEITDKIIRTIKKGKNIGLKDYPIRQLVKDSEEFGYYLKTNGLKTNQIRKFLDTVNRLKIEIAVKSKDIEPDSGVISLQKIPKIDTQVVLLKQKLAYATARAPVVQPLKEVMDVAIDQVHDTDDFERFFQLVESIIAYHKAAGGGD
;
A
#
# COMPACT_ATOMS: atom_id res chain seq x y z
N MET A 1 23.54 8.03 -6.91
CA MET A 1 22.19 8.33 -7.46
C MET A 1 21.54 7.08 -8.05
N GLU A 2 22.31 6.09 -8.54
CA GLU A 2 21.80 4.80 -9.06
C GLU A 2 21.30 3.79 -8.00
N LEU A 3 21.83 3.81 -6.77
CA LEU A 3 21.38 2.91 -5.69
C LEU A 3 19.95 3.20 -5.18
N PHE A 4 19.40 4.36 -5.52
CA PHE A 4 18.12 4.84 -4.97
C PHE A 4 16.88 4.38 -5.78
N THR A 5 17.03 3.90 -7.01
CA THR A 5 15.92 3.31 -7.79
C THR A 5 15.77 1.80 -7.55
N GLU A 6 16.80 1.15 -7.03
CA GLU A 6 16.88 -0.31 -6.94
C GLU A 6 15.84 -0.92 -5.98
N ILE A 7 15.57 -0.27 -4.83
CA ILE A 7 14.60 -0.76 -3.84
C ILE A 7 13.16 -0.66 -4.35
N THR A 8 12.80 0.46 -4.99
CA THR A 8 11.48 0.65 -5.60
C THR A 8 11.22 -0.42 -6.65
N ASP A 9 12.19 -0.62 -7.55
CA ASP A 9 12.11 -1.64 -8.60
C ASP A 9 12.08 -3.06 -8.05
N LYS A 10 12.87 -3.36 -6.99
CA LYS A 10 12.85 -4.66 -6.30
C LYS A 10 11.45 -4.96 -5.79
N ILE A 11 10.83 -4.03 -5.07
CA ILE A 11 9.49 -4.22 -4.49
C ILE A 11 8.45 -4.36 -5.60
N ILE A 12 8.49 -3.51 -6.63
CA ILE A 12 7.60 -3.61 -7.78
C ILE A 12 7.74 -4.96 -8.48
N ARG A 13 8.97 -5.48 -8.64
CA ARG A 13 9.20 -6.82 -9.18
C ARG A 13 8.65 -7.91 -8.27
N THR A 14 8.81 -7.79 -6.95
CA THR A 14 8.23 -8.74 -5.99
C THR A 14 6.71 -8.78 -6.10
N ILE A 15 6.04 -7.62 -6.15
CA ILE A 15 4.59 -7.54 -6.31
C ILE A 15 4.15 -8.08 -7.69
N LYS A 16 4.85 -7.72 -8.78
CA LYS A 16 4.52 -8.15 -10.15
C LYS A 16 4.85 -9.61 -10.46
N LYS A 17 5.80 -10.24 -9.74
CA LYS A 17 6.10 -11.67 -9.91
C LYS A 17 4.88 -12.54 -9.63
N GLY A 18 3.92 -12.02 -8.87
CA GLY A 18 2.61 -12.64 -8.65
C GLY A 18 1.51 -12.22 -9.63
N LYS A 19 1.81 -11.73 -10.84
CA LYS A 19 0.77 -11.42 -11.85
C LYS A 19 -0.17 -12.64 -11.99
N ASN A 20 -1.39 -12.51 -11.45
CA ASN A 20 -2.50 -13.49 -11.33
C ASN A 20 -2.70 -14.17 -9.96
N ILE A 21 -1.98 -13.80 -8.90
CA ILE A 21 -2.11 -14.47 -7.57
C ILE A 21 -2.68 -13.53 -6.48
N GLY A 22 -2.61 -12.20 -6.66
CA GLY A 22 -3.11 -11.22 -5.69
C GLY A 22 -2.04 -10.79 -4.70
N LEU A 23 -2.24 -9.68 -4.00
CA LEU A 23 -1.24 -9.14 -3.09
C LEU A 23 -1.01 -10.05 -1.87
N LYS A 24 -2.03 -10.79 -1.42
CA LYS A 24 -1.98 -11.65 -0.22
C LYS A 24 -0.81 -12.63 -0.19
N ASP A 25 -0.35 -13.07 -1.36
CA ASP A 25 0.76 -14.00 -1.54
C ASP A 25 2.14 -13.38 -1.36
N TYR A 26 2.23 -12.06 -1.19
CA TYR A 26 3.46 -11.41 -0.76
C TYR A 26 3.84 -11.94 0.64
N PRO A 27 4.91 -12.76 0.79
CA PRO A 27 5.21 -13.39 2.07
C PRO A 27 5.48 -12.36 3.16
N ILE A 28 4.82 -12.46 4.30
CA ILE A 28 4.86 -11.43 5.36
C ILE A 28 6.28 -11.07 5.81
N ARG A 29 7.18 -12.05 5.92
CA ARG A 29 8.58 -11.80 6.31
C ARG A 29 9.31 -10.96 5.27
N GLN A 30 9.06 -11.21 3.98
CA GLN A 30 9.65 -10.44 2.90
C GLN A 30 9.01 -9.04 2.83
N LEU A 31 7.69 -8.95 3.01
CA LEU A 31 6.98 -7.67 3.04
C LEU A 31 7.55 -6.76 4.13
N VAL A 32 7.72 -7.25 5.36
CA VAL A 32 8.26 -6.46 6.47
C VAL A 32 9.69 -6.00 6.18
N LYS A 33 10.55 -6.90 5.68
CA LYS A 33 11.93 -6.55 5.30
C LYS A 33 11.98 -5.48 4.22
N ASP A 34 11.18 -5.64 3.17
CA ASP A 34 11.11 -4.68 2.06
C ASP A 34 10.51 -3.35 2.51
N SER A 35 9.54 -3.38 3.42
CA SER A 35 8.93 -2.19 4.03
C SER A 35 9.90 -1.41 4.93
N GLU A 36 10.78 -2.12 5.63
CA GLU A 36 11.86 -1.53 6.42
C GLU A 36 12.85 -0.78 5.53
N GLU A 37 13.44 -1.50 4.56
CA GLU A 37 14.37 -0.92 3.59
C GLU A 37 13.75 0.28 2.87
N PHE A 38 12.48 0.16 2.47
CA PHE A 38 11.77 1.20 1.76
C PHE A 38 11.38 2.39 2.64
N GLY A 39 10.91 2.16 3.87
CA GLY A 39 10.59 3.23 4.81
C GLY A 39 11.81 4.12 5.10
N TYR A 40 12.99 3.50 5.27
CA TYR A 40 14.25 4.19 5.49
C TYR A 40 14.69 4.97 4.25
N TYR A 41 14.54 4.34 3.08
CA TYR A 41 14.76 4.99 1.80
C TYR A 41 13.88 6.23 1.63
N LEU A 42 12.57 6.13 1.89
CA LEU A 42 11.64 7.25 1.75
C LEU A 42 11.99 8.40 2.68
N LYS A 43 12.39 8.10 3.92
CA LYS A 43 12.88 9.11 4.87
C LYS A 43 14.13 9.80 4.33
N THR A 44 15.08 9.03 3.80
CA THR A 44 16.34 9.57 3.26
C THR A 44 16.11 10.47 2.05
N ASN A 45 15.08 10.19 1.26
CA ASN A 45 14.63 11.04 0.16
C ASN A 45 13.78 12.24 0.59
N GLY A 46 13.65 12.50 1.89
CA GLY A 46 12.98 13.68 2.43
C GLY A 46 11.46 13.60 2.46
N LEU A 47 10.87 12.40 2.32
CA LEU A 47 9.44 12.22 2.50
C LEU A 47 9.06 12.54 3.95
N LYS A 48 8.11 13.46 4.14
CA LYS A 48 7.66 13.89 5.47
C LYS A 48 6.61 12.93 6.03
N THR A 49 6.58 12.75 7.35
CA THR A 49 5.64 11.82 7.99
C THR A 49 4.19 12.24 7.74
N ASN A 50 3.89 13.53 7.72
CA ASN A 50 2.55 14.05 7.43
C ASN A 50 2.03 13.71 6.02
N GLN A 51 2.91 13.48 5.04
CA GLN A 51 2.52 13.10 3.68
C GLN A 51 2.06 11.64 3.62
N ILE A 52 2.76 10.74 4.33
CA ILE A 52 2.41 9.31 4.37
C ILE A 52 1.27 9.03 5.35
N ARG A 53 1.22 9.74 6.48
CA ARG A 53 0.17 9.59 7.50
C ARG A 53 -1.22 9.82 6.93
N LYS A 54 -1.41 10.87 6.12
CA LYS A 54 -2.70 11.16 5.46
C LYS A 54 -3.15 10.04 4.52
N PHE A 55 -2.20 9.37 3.86
CA PHE A 55 -2.48 8.22 3.02
C PHE A 55 -2.94 7.04 3.88
N LEU A 56 -2.20 6.68 4.94
CA LEU A 56 -2.60 5.65 5.89
C LEU A 56 -3.96 5.90 6.53
N ASP A 57 -4.26 7.13 6.93
CA ASP A 57 -5.57 7.47 7.50
C ASP A 57 -6.70 7.14 6.52
N THR A 58 -6.45 7.31 5.21
CA THR A 58 -7.40 6.94 4.16
C THR A 58 -7.52 5.42 4.03
N VAL A 59 -6.41 4.69 4.04
CA VAL A 59 -6.42 3.22 3.97
C VAL A 59 -7.08 2.61 5.22
N ASN A 60 -6.83 3.17 6.41
CA ASN A 60 -7.44 2.72 7.66
C ASN A 60 -8.97 2.93 7.67
N ARG A 61 -9.46 4.05 7.12
CA ARG A 61 -10.91 4.23 6.93
C ARG A 61 -11.49 3.14 6.02
N LEU A 62 -10.81 2.80 4.93
CA LEU A 62 -11.25 1.70 4.06
C LEU A 62 -11.26 0.35 4.77
N LYS A 63 -10.25 0.06 5.61
CA LYS A 63 -10.22 -1.15 6.44
C LYS A 63 -11.47 -1.27 7.32
N ILE A 64 -11.84 -0.17 7.98
CA ILE A 64 -13.04 -0.11 8.83
C ILE A 64 -14.31 -0.29 7.97
N GLU A 65 -14.43 0.41 6.84
CA GLU A 65 -15.59 0.27 5.96
C GLU A 65 -15.74 -1.15 5.40
N ILE A 66 -14.63 -1.82 5.04
CA ILE A 66 -14.61 -3.22 4.62
C ILE A 66 -15.12 -4.12 5.74
N ALA A 67 -14.59 -3.97 6.96
CA ALA A 67 -15.01 -4.78 8.12
C ALA A 67 -16.49 -4.61 8.48
N VAL A 68 -17.07 -3.44 8.20
CA VAL A 68 -18.52 -3.21 8.37
C VAL A 68 -19.31 -3.85 7.25
N LYS A 69 -18.94 -3.61 5.99
CA LYS A 69 -19.71 -4.06 4.80
C LYS A 69 -19.62 -5.55 4.53
N SER A 70 -18.56 -6.20 5.01
CA SER A 70 -18.35 -7.65 4.87
C SER A 70 -19.27 -8.48 5.77
N LYS A 71 -19.86 -7.91 6.82
CA LYS A 71 -20.70 -8.65 7.79
C LYS A 71 -21.95 -9.27 7.16
N ASP A 72 -22.52 -8.59 6.17
CA ASP A 72 -23.78 -8.97 5.53
C ASP A 72 -23.55 -9.75 4.22
N ILE A 73 -22.29 -10.11 3.91
CA ILE A 73 -21.92 -10.78 2.67
C ILE A 73 -21.45 -12.19 3.02
N GLU A 74 -22.17 -13.20 2.55
CA GLU A 74 -21.71 -14.58 2.64
C GLU A 74 -20.49 -14.78 1.71
N PRO A 75 -19.34 -15.20 2.26
CA PRO A 75 -18.15 -15.45 1.45
C PRO A 75 -18.24 -16.83 0.81
N ASP A 76 -17.97 -16.93 -0.50
CA ASP A 76 -17.98 -18.20 -1.23
C ASP A 76 -16.82 -19.11 -0.77
N SER A 77 -15.73 -18.52 -0.26
CA SER A 77 -14.48 -19.22 0.06
C SER A 77 -13.74 -18.64 1.27
N GLY A 78 -14.46 -18.08 2.24
CA GLY A 78 -13.89 -17.42 3.42
C GLY A 78 -13.28 -16.03 3.17
N VAL A 79 -13.15 -15.61 1.91
CA VAL A 79 -12.72 -14.27 1.48
C VAL A 79 -13.82 -13.61 0.65
N ILE A 80 -13.87 -12.28 0.66
CA ILE A 80 -14.87 -11.53 -0.10
C ILE A 80 -14.17 -10.79 -1.23
N SER A 81 -14.54 -11.11 -2.47
CA SER A 81 -14.12 -10.31 -3.63
C SER A 81 -14.63 -8.87 -3.48
N LEU A 82 -13.75 -7.89 -3.68
CA LEU A 82 -14.13 -6.48 -3.57
C LEU A 82 -15.17 -6.06 -4.61
N GLN A 83 -15.29 -6.79 -5.72
CA GLN A 83 -16.35 -6.58 -6.71
C GLN A 83 -17.76 -6.80 -6.12
N LYS A 84 -17.89 -7.64 -5.06
CA LYS A 84 -19.14 -7.78 -4.30
C LYS A 84 -19.42 -6.56 -3.40
N ILE A 85 -18.46 -5.63 -3.28
CA ILE A 85 -18.57 -4.37 -2.54
C ILE A 85 -18.15 -3.20 -3.47
N PRO A 86 -18.92 -2.87 -4.53
CA PRO A 86 -18.46 -1.97 -5.61
C PRO A 86 -17.97 -0.59 -5.14
N LYS A 87 -18.58 -0.05 -4.07
CA LYS A 87 -18.16 1.21 -3.46
C LYS A 87 -16.74 1.13 -2.87
N ILE A 88 -16.37 0.01 -2.25
CA ILE A 88 -15.03 -0.19 -1.71
C ILE A 88 -14.04 -0.39 -2.84
N ASP A 89 -14.36 -1.26 -3.80
CA ASP A 89 -13.51 -1.53 -4.97
C ASP A 89 -13.12 -0.22 -5.68
N THR A 90 -14.12 0.63 -5.95
CA THR A 90 -13.91 1.97 -6.49
C THR A 90 -12.99 2.81 -5.60
N GLN A 91 -13.24 2.86 -4.28
CA GLN A 91 -12.44 3.67 -3.37
C GLN A 91 -10.98 3.21 -3.28
N VAL A 92 -10.71 1.91 -3.37
CA VAL A 92 -9.35 1.34 -3.44
C VAL A 92 -8.64 1.83 -4.70
N VAL A 93 -9.28 1.76 -5.87
CA VAL A 93 -8.72 2.29 -7.13
C VAL A 93 -8.46 3.80 -7.05
N LEU A 94 -9.36 4.56 -6.41
CA LEU A 94 -9.21 6.02 -6.24
C LEU A 94 -8.04 6.43 -5.33
N LEU A 95 -7.43 5.52 -4.58
CA LEU A 95 -6.19 5.79 -3.85
C LEU A 95 -5.07 6.25 -4.79
N LYS A 96 -5.03 5.74 -6.03
CA LYS A 96 -4.06 6.14 -7.05
C LYS A 96 -4.15 7.62 -7.41
N GLN A 97 -5.37 8.15 -7.50
CA GLN A 97 -5.60 9.57 -7.78
C GLN A 97 -5.08 10.45 -6.63
N LYS A 98 -5.26 10.02 -5.38
CA LYS A 98 -4.74 10.73 -4.20
C LYS A 98 -3.21 10.77 -4.22
N LEU A 99 -2.55 9.67 -4.58
CA LEU A 99 -1.09 9.60 -4.71
C LEU A 99 -0.57 10.43 -5.88
N ALA A 100 -1.25 10.42 -7.03
CA ALA A 100 -0.92 11.25 -8.18
C ALA A 100 -0.96 12.74 -7.81
N TYR A 101 -2.00 13.18 -7.10
CA TYR A 101 -2.11 14.55 -6.61
C TYR A 101 -1.01 14.90 -5.59
N ALA A 102 -0.75 14.01 -4.63
CA ALA A 102 0.30 14.21 -3.63
C ALA A 102 1.68 14.36 -4.28
N THR A 103 1.96 13.55 -5.31
CA THR A 103 3.20 13.60 -6.09
C THR A 103 3.32 14.90 -6.89
N ALA A 104 2.24 15.35 -7.53
CA ALA A 104 2.24 16.62 -8.26
C ALA A 104 2.57 17.81 -7.35
N ARG A 105 2.19 17.75 -6.06
CA ARG A 105 2.55 18.76 -5.06
C ARG A 105 3.94 18.57 -4.45
N ALA A 106 4.41 17.33 -4.37
CA ALA A 106 5.65 16.96 -3.71
C ALA A 106 6.30 15.77 -4.45
N PRO A 107 7.27 16.03 -5.34
CA PRO A 107 7.91 14.97 -6.13
C PRO A 107 8.58 13.86 -5.30
N VAL A 108 8.97 14.15 -4.05
CA VAL A 108 9.51 13.16 -3.10
C VAL A 108 8.53 12.02 -2.76
N VAL A 109 7.24 12.17 -3.09
CA VAL A 109 6.21 11.14 -2.93
C VAL A 109 6.27 10.10 -4.07
N GLN A 110 6.93 10.41 -5.19
CA GLN A 110 6.94 9.57 -6.40
C GLN A 110 7.30 8.10 -6.11
N PRO A 111 8.36 7.76 -5.35
CA PRO A 111 8.67 6.35 -5.11
C PRO A 111 7.56 5.61 -4.36
N LEU A 112 6.95 6.25 -3.37
CA LEU A 112 5.80 5.69 -2.66
C LEU A 112 4.64 5.45 -3.64
N LYS A 113 4.34 6.42 -4.49
CA LYS A 113 3.29 6.27 -5.52
C LYS A 113 3.56 5.07 -6.42
N GLU A 114 4.79 4.89 -6.90
CA GLU A 114 5.14 3.79 -7.82
C GLU A 114 4.91 2.41 -7.19
N VAL A 115 5.32 2.21 -5.93
CA VAL A 115 5.06 0.96 -5.21
C VAL A 115 3.57 0.78 -4.94
N MET A 116 2.89 1.82 -4.47
CA MET A 116 1.47 1.73 -4.11
C MET A 116 0.58 1.51 -5.33
N ASP A 117 0.86 2.12 -6.48
CA ASP A 117 0.06 1.93 -7.70
C ASP A 117 0.04 0.45 -8.12
N VAL A 118 1.20 -0.21 -8.06
CA VAL A 118 1.35 -1.63 -8.38
C VAL A 118 0.71 -2.51 -7.30
N ALA A 119 0.84 -2.15 -6.03
CA ALA A 119 0.18 -2.88 -4.93
C ALA A 119 -1.34 -2.81 -5.03
N ILE A 120 -1.91 -1.63 -5.34
CA ILE A 120 -3.35 -1.41 -5.52
C ILE A 120 -3.88 -2.25 -6.67
N ASP A 121 -3.14 -2.40 -7.77
CA ASP A 121 -3.53 -3.26 -8.90
C ASP A 121 -3.61 -4.75 -8.55
N GLN A 122 -3.09 -5.17 -7.39
CA GLN A 122 -3.13 -6.55 -6.91
C GLN A 122 -4.16 -6.74 -5.78
N VAL A 123 -5.01 -5.74 -5.50
CA VAL A 123 -6.07 -5.85 -4.50
C VAL A 123 -7.38 -6.28 -5.16
N HIS A 124 -7.76 -7.54 -4.98
CA HIS A 124 -8.97 -8.11 -5.59
C HIS A 124 -9.99 -8.59 -4.56
N ASP A 125 -9.53 -8.96 -3.36
CA ASP A 125 -10.35 -9.43 -2.26
C ASP A 125 -9.92 -8.84 -0.90
N THR A 126 -10.63 -9.24 0.16
CA THR A 126 -10.37 -8.79 1.54
C THR A 126 -8.99 -9.18 2.07
N ASP A 127 -8.43 -10.30 1.65
CA ASP A 127 -7.11 -10.76 2.10
C ASP A 127 -6.00 -9.97 1.39
N ASP A 128 -6.17 -9.70 0.10
CA ASP A 128 -5.27 -8.80 -0.62
C ASP A 128 -5.27 -7.41 0.01
N PHE A 129 -6.46 -6.91 0.37
CA PHE A 129 -6.57 -5.62 1.04
C PHE A 129 -5.90 -5.63 2.42
N GLU A 130 -6.05 -6.69 3.20
CA GLU A 130 -5.37 -6.80 4.49
C GLU A 130 -3.85 -6.80 4.31
N ARG A 131 -3.32 -7.52 3.30
CA ARG A 131 -1.91 -7.47 2.97
C ARG A 131 -1.46 -6.08 2.50
N PHE A 132 -2.28 -5.38 1.73
CA PHE A 132 -2.04 -3.99 1.32
C PHE A 132 -1.95 -3.07 2.53
N PHE A 133 -2.90 -3.20 3.47
CA PHE A 133 -2.87 -2.44 4.71
C PHE A 133 -1.57 -2.68 5.50
N GLN A 134 -1.17 -3.95 5.66
CA GLN A 134 0.07 -4.33 6.34
C GLN A 134 1.31 -3.73 5.67
N LEU A 135 1.36 -3.70 4.33
CA LEU A 135 2.42 -3.04 3.57
C LEU A 135 2.50 -1.54 3.92
N VAL A 136 1.37 -0.83 3.86
CA VAL A 136 1.31 0.61 4.14
C VAL A 136 1.70 0.91 5.58
N GLU A 137 1.17 0.16 6.54
CA GLU A 137 1.45 0.32 7.96
C GLU A 137 2.93 0.07 8.27
N SER A 138 3.50 -1.01 7.73
CA SER A 138 4.90 -1.36 7.95
C SER A 138 5.85 -0.29 7.39
N ILE A 139 5.61 0.21 6.17
CA ILE A 139 6.41 1.29 5.58
C ILE A 139 6.43 2.52 6.49
N ILE A 140 5.28 2.91 7.05
CA ILE A 140 5.17 4.09 7.92
C ILE A 140 5.85 3.88 9.27
N ALA A 141 5.72 2.68 9.84
CA ALA A 141 6.37 2.33 11.09
C ALA A 141 7.89 2.48 10.96
N TYR A 142 8.48 1.94 9.89
CA TYR A 142 9.93 2.03 9.66
C TYR A 142 10.37 3.43 9.19
N HIS A 143 9.57 4.13 8.41
CA HIS A 143 9.82 5.55 8.09
C HIS A 143 9.93 6.40 9.37
N LYS A 144 8.98 6.23 10.32
CA LYS A 144 9.05 6.89 11.62
C LYS A 144 10.27 6.43 12.43
N ALA A 145 10.58 5.14 12.46
CA ALA A 145 11.73 4.60 13.17
C ALA A 145 13.06 5.19 12.67
N ALA A 146 13.16 5.52 11.37
CA ALA A 146 14.29 6.20 10.78
C ALA A 146 14.42 7.71 11.14
N GLY A 147 13.57 8.19 12.05
CA GLY A 147 13.53 9.59 12.48
C GLY A 147 12.68 10.50 11.58
N GLY A 148 11.67 9.94 10.90
CA GLY A 148 10.72 10.73 10.12
C GLY A 148 9.94 11.73 10.98
N GLY A 149 10.22 13.03 10.81
CA GLY A 149 9.49 14.16 11.40
C GLY A 149 8.48 14.82 10.45
N ASP A 150 7.78 15.85 10.93
CA ASP A 150 6.82 16.67 10.14
C ASP A 150 7.50 17.73 9.25
#